data_AF-A0A9P2ZTK8-F1
#
_entry.id   AF-A0A9P2ZTK8-F1
#
_cell.length_a   1.000
_cell.length_b   1.000
_cell.length_c   1.000
_cell.angle_alpha   90.00
_cell.angle_beta   90.00
_cell.angle_gamma   90.00
#
_symmetry.space_group_name_H-M   'P 1'
#
loop_
_entity.id
_entity.type
_entity.pdbx_description
1 polymer ?
#
loop_
_entity_poly.entity_id
_entity_poly.type
_entity_poly.pdbx_seq_one_letter_code
_entity_poly.pdbx_strand_id
1 'polypeptide(L)' 'MSSNEGEKQFGILPHPAKTNNPADLISEPGQHGGLQGAGANAYNTPGPHIPDSKTAEGLEKPKTRDELQAEAAKLNE' A
#
# COMPACT_ATOMS: atom_id res chain seq x y z
N MET A 1 15.95 -53.31 -25.31
CA MET A 1 16.73 -52.83 -24.15
C MET A 1 15.86 -51.80 -23.46
N SER A 2 15.28 -52.16 -22.31
CA SER A 2 14.30 -51.32 -21.60
C SER A 2 15.06 -50.28 -20.78
N SER A 3 14.83 -48.99 -21.04
CA SER A 3 15.42 -47.89 -20.28
C SER A 3 14.91 -47.96 -18.84
N ASN A 4 15.78 -48.38 -17.92
CA ASN A 4 15.53 -48.31 -16.48
C ASN A 4 15.81 -46.87 -16.03
N GLU A 5 14.88 -45.97 -16.35
CA GLU A 5 14.89 -44.60 -15.86
C GLU A 5 14.38 -44.62 -14.42
N GLY A 6 15.32 -44.80 -13.47
CA GLY A 6 15.02 -44.86 -12.05
C GLY A 6 14.10 -43.70 -11.61
N GLU A 7 13.11 -44.05 -10.79
CA GLU A 7 12.09 -43.11 -10.30
C GLU A 7 12.74 -41.90 -9.63
N LYS A 8 12.33 -40.69 -10.00
CA LYS A 8 12.84 -39.46 -9.40
C LYS A 8 12.40 -39.37 -7.95
N GLN A 9 13.34 -39.54 -7.01
CA GLN A 9 13.11 -39.31 -5.60
C GLN A 9 13.29 -37.83 -5.25
N PHE A 10 12.27 -37.25 -4.59
CA PHE A 10 12.31 -35.88 -4.10
C PHE A 10 12.40 -35.91 -2.57
N GLY A 11 13.37 -35.17 -2.01
CA GLY A 11 13.51 -35.01 -0.57
C GLY A 11 12.56 -33.93 -0.05
N ILE A 12 11.72 -34.29 0.90
CA ILE A 12 10.99 -33.31 1.72
C ILE A 12 11.99 -32.71 2.72
N LEU A 13 12.49 -31.51 2.39
CA LEU A 13 13.25 -30.72 3.35
C LEU A 13 12.32 -30.32 4.51
N PRO A 14 12.83 -30.28 5.76
CA PRO A 14 12.07 -29.73 6.86
C PRO A 14 11.62 -28.32 6.52
N HIS A 15 10.37 -27.99 6.82
CA HIS A 15 9.89 -26.62 6.63
C HIS A 15 10.74 -25.67 7.48
N PRO A 16 11.15 -24.51 6.93
CA PRO A 16 12.10 -23.60 7.59
C PRO A 16 11.60 -23.10 8.95
N ALA A 17 10.28 -23.01 9.15
CA ALA A 17 9.68 -22.60 10.41
C ALA A 17 9.65 -23.78 11.40
N LYS A 18 10.59 -23.81 12.34
CA LYS A 18 10.60 -24.80 13.43
C LYS A 18 9.46 -24.59 14.44
N THR A 19 8.79 -23.42 14.40
CA THR A 19 7.76 -23.03 15.36
C THR A 19 6.53 -22.46 14.65
N ASN A 20 5.34 -22.61 15.26
CA ASN A 20 4.10 -21.97 14.80
C ASN A 20 4.01 -20.52 15.35
N ASN A 21 5.11 -19.77 15.27
CA ASN A 21 5.16 -18.38 15.69
C ASN A 21 5.09 -17.49 14.44
N PRO A 22 4.05 -16.66 14.28
CA PRO A 22 3.92 -15.78 13.11
C PRO A 22 5.06 -14.74 13.00
N ALA A 23 5.82 -14.51 14.07
CA ALA A 23 7.01 -13.65 14.03
C ALA A 23 8.16 -14.24 13.21
N ASP A 24 8.24 -15.57 13.05
CA ASP A 24 9.30 -16.23 12.27
C ASP A 24 9.17 -15.97 10.75
N LEU A 25 7.99 -15.54 10.29
CA LEU A 25 7.72 -15.13 8.90
C LEU A 25 8.09 -13.66 8.64
N ILE A 26 8.29 -12.87 9.69
CA ILE A 26 8.65 -11.46 9.60
C ILE A 26 10.18 -11.40 9.48
N SER A 27 10.68 -11.88 8.34
CA SER A 27 12.01 -11.52 7.87
C SER A 27 12.06 -9.99 7.77
N GLU A 28 13.19 -9.40 8.14
CA GLU A 28 13.42 -7.97 8.35
C GLU A 28 12.59 -7.00 7.46
N PRO A 29 12.16 -5.83 8.00
CA PRO A 29 11.27 -4.89 7.32
C PRO A 29 11.70 -4.35 5.94
N GLY A 30 12.87 -4.73 5.41
CA GLY A 30 13.49 -4.12 4.23
C GLY A 30 13.42 -4.88 2.91
N GLN A 31 12.90 -6.13 2.84
CA GLN A 31 13.13 -6.96 1.63
C GLN A 31 11.92 -7.28 0.74
N HIS A 32 10.72 -6.76 1.00
CA HIS A 32 9.54 -7.12 0.19
C HIS A 32 8.83 -5.87 -0.34
N GLY A 33 8.86 -5.71 -1.67
CA GLY A 33 8.22 -4.62 -2.40
C GLY A 33 6.70 -4.67 -2.26
N GLY A 34 6.17 -3.78 -1.44
CA GLY A 34 4.75 -3.53 -1.26
C GLY A 34 4.57 -2.27 -0.42
N LEU A 35 3.46 -1.56 -0.60
CA LEU A 35 3.10 -0.45 0.28
C LEU A 35 2.74 -1.06 1.64
N GLN A 36 3.74 -1.29 2.49
CA GLN A 36 3.53 -1.68 3.87
C GLN A 36 2.72 -0.55 4.48
N GLY A 37 1.44 -0.83 4.74
CA GLY A 37 0.62 0.04 5.57
C GLY A 37 1.27 0.07 6.93
N ALA A 38 2.19 1.01 7.15
CA ALA A 38 2.50 1.50 8.46
C ALA A 38 1.14 1.85 9.05
N GLY A 39 0.65 1.04 9.99
CA GLY A 39 -0.65 1.24 10.61
C GLY A 39 -0.75 2.71 10.92
N ALA A 40 -1.70 3.39 10.26
CA ALA A 40 -1.68 4.84 10.15
C ALA A 40 -1.47 5.38 11.56
N ASN A 41 -0.35 6.06 11.78
CA ASN A 41 -0.05 6.77 13.01
C ASN A 41 -1.01 7.97 13.08
N ALA A 42 -2.33 7.74 13.04
CA ALA A 42 -3.38 8.74 12.94
C ALA A 42 -3.31 9.74 14.10
N TYR A 43 -2.68 9.33 15.20
CA TYR A 43 -2.44 10.15 16.39
C TYR A 43 -1.09 10.88 16.40
N ASN A 44 -0.12 10.50 15.54
CA ASN A 44 1.21 11.13 15.43
C ASN A 44 1.47 11.74 14.04
N THR A 45 0.43 12.00 13.24
CA THR A 45 0.62 12.76 12.00
C THR A 45 0.84 14.24 12.32
N PRO A 46 1.70 14.94 11.56
CA PRO A 46 1.71 16.40 11.57
C PRO A 46 0.29 16.93 11.43
N GLY A 47 -0.01 18.04 12.11
CA GLY A 47 -1.30 18.71 11.98
C GLY A 47 -1.56 19.18 10.53
N PRO A 48 -2.72 19.82 10.27
CA PRO A 48 -3.04 20.35 8.95
C PRO A 48 -1.90 21.19 8.39
N HIS A 49 -1.39 20.81 7.22
CA HIS A 49 -0.32 21.56 6.55
C HIS A 49 -0.87 22.91 6.07
N ILE A 50 -0.30 24.00 6.57
CA ILE A 50 -0.61 25.35 6.08
C ILE A 50 0.35 25.65 4.92
N PRO A 51 -0.13 25.84 3.68
CA PRO A 51 0.72 26.16 2.53
C PRO A 51 1.50 27.47 2.72
N ASP A 52 2.66 27.58 2.07
CA ASP A 52 3.38 28.85 1.97
C ASP A 52 2.63 29.84 1.05
N SER A 53 2.99 31.13 1.10
CA SER A 53 2.30 32.17 0.33
C SER A 53 2.35 31.91 -1.18
N LYS A 54 3.47 31.38 -1.67
CA LYS A 54 3.66 31.05 -3.09
C LYS A 54 2.74 29.93 -3.55
N THR A 55 2.56 28.86 -2.75
CA THR A 55 1.61 27.80 -3.08
C THR A 55 0.18 28.30 -2.94
N ALA A 56 -0.14 29.09 -1.92
CA ALA A 56 -1.49 29.61 -1.71
C ALA A 56 -1.98 30.50 -2.86
N GLU A 57 -1.12 31.36 -3.42
CA GLU A 57 -1.46 32.24 -4.55
C GLU A 57 -1.63 31.49 -5.88
N GLY A 58 -0.96 30.35 -6.04
CA GLY A 58 -1.07 29.51 -7.23
C GLY A 58 -2.32 28.62 -7.25
N LEU A 59 -3.08 28.55 -6.14
CA LEU A 59 -4.31 27.79 -6.07
C LEU A 59 -5.48 28.57 -6.70
N GLU A 60 -6.38 27.84 -7.34
CA GLU A 60 -7.62 28.43 -7.85
C GLU A 60 -8.46 28.97 -6.69
N LYS A 61 -9.15 30.09 -6.95
CA LYS A 61 -10.08 30.66 -5.97
C LYS A 61 -11.28 29.72 -5.81
N PRO A 62 -11.81 29.59 -4.58
CA PRO A 62 -13.01 28.79 -4.37
C PRO A 62 -14.17 29.38 -5.19
N LYS A 63 -14.88 28.50 -5.89
CA LYS A 63 -16.10 28.85 -6.61
C LYS A 63 -17.16 29.35 -5.64
N THR A 64 -18.02 30.23 -6.12
CA THR A 64 -19.19 30.69 -5.36
C THR A 64 -20.22 29.59 -5.23
N ARG A 65 -21.15 29.73 -4.27
CA ARG A 65 -22.21 28.75 -4.03
C ARG A 65 -23.05 28.48 -5.29
N ASP A 66 -23.39 29.52 -6.03
CA ASP A 66 -24.26 29.42 -7.20
C ASP A 66 -23.56 28.71 -8.36
N GLU A 67 -22.26 28.96 -8.55
CA GLU A 67 -21.42 28.27 -9.54
C GLU A 67 -21.31 26.77 -9.24
N LEU A 68 -21.12 26.40 -7.97
CA LEU A 68 -21.08 25.00 -7.56
C LEU A 68 -22.41 24.27 -7.81
N GLN A 69 -23.54 24.95 -7.57
CA GLN A 69 -24.86 24.37 -7.81
C GLN A 69 -25.14 24.14 -9.30
N ALA A 70 -24.73 25.08 -10.16
CA ALA A 70 -24.86 24.94 -11.61
C ALA A 70 -23.98 23.82 -12.17
N GLU A 71 -22.74 23.70 -11.70
CA GLU A 71 -21.82 22.63 -12.12
C GLU A 71 -22.32 21.24 -11.68
N ALA A 72 -22.86 21.14 -10.46
CA ALA A 72 -23.47 19.91 -9.97
C ALA A 72 -24.70 19.49 -10.81
N ALA A 73 -25.52 20.43 -11.26
CA ALA A 73 -26.63 20.14 -12.16
C ALA A 73 -26.13 19.62 -13.51
N LYS A 74 -25.14 20.29 -14.10
CA LYS A 74 -24.53 19.91 -15.39
C LYS A 74 -23.87 18.52 -15.36
N LEU A 75 -23.31 18.11 -14.22
CA LEU A 75 -22.66 16.79 -14.10
C LEU A 75 -23.66 15.62 -14.04
N ASN A 76 -24.91 15.89 -13.65
CA ASN A 76 -25.96 14.88 -13.50
C ASN A 76 -26.90 14.79 -14.72
N GLU A 77 -26.54 15.45 -15.82
CA GLU A 77 -27.17 15.30 -17.15
C GLU A 77 -26.52 14.18 -17.95
#